data_AF-A0A6L9EM36-F1
#
_entry.id   AF-A0A6L9EM36-F1
#
_cell.length_a   1.000
_cell.length_b   1.000
_cell.length_c   1.000
_cell.angle_alpha   90.00
_cell.angle_beta   90.00
_cell.angle_gamma   90.00
#
_symmetry.space_group_name_H-M   'P 1'
#
loop_
_entity.id
_entity.type
_entity.pdbx_description
1 polymer ?
#
loop_
_entity_poly.entity_id
_entity_poly.type
_entity_poly.pdbx_seq_one_letter_code
_entity_poly.pdbx_strand_id
1 'polypeptide(L)'
;MKQGKIYVILLACILLISGTYCFITNNIENNKKEEIIKSKEQKMDFRSNIKDKYTLYGKVNDIKFFSEDGDEISINDFNGKNVIFTYWDSEFEDSKFQISISEKLKNAAQQFDNVEYVLVHRSDENNSKVRENAVKYLKDNNIDVKLIFDSNMNVHSKLSIKSVPATFSIDKEGHLVTLNEGVLSDESSIVSIVNKIKDSGSNSTEKFIMKNMINAEGGVNITFNNGSFDTVLSESQGIMIEYANLKGNRELFESTLNYINKYMKNDSLISWKVENNEASRVNAAIDDFRVYDALYNGEENFGIKEKDLKAYSREIYKYNVENNNLVDCYDFDNNQKSNRFTLCYGDFNALNELWAENWKFKNVYSNTIDRVMNGYINDEFPLYYSWYNYNAKQYEKDDLNISEALVTILHLSEVGQEKPETISWLKKQVEKGTLYGKYSVLGNVVDGYQYESTAAYALAALIGIEVNDCELINNAVIRMEKMKIDDSENLYYGAFGNVDGSGIYSFDQCMALLVYAKLEK
;
A
#
# COMPACT_ATOMS: atom_id res chain seq x y z
N MET A 1 3.63 -35.69 -27.88
CA MET A 1 4.48 -34.57 -27.40
C MET A 1 3.87 -33.16 -27.58
N LYS A 2 2.54 -33.01 -27.83
CA LYS A 2 1.89 -31.68 -27.95
C LYS A 2 1.05 -31.25 -26.72
N GLN A 3 0.67 -32.17 -25.83
CA GLN A 3 -0.19 -31.86 -24.68
C GLN A 3 0.55 -31.31 -23.44
N GLY A 4 1.84 -31.60 -23.26
CA GLY A 4 2.62 -31.09 -22.11
C GLY A 4 3.08 -29.63 -22.23
N LYS A 5 2.92 -28.99 -23.40
CA LYS A 5 3.53 -27.67 -23.71
C LYS A 5 2.56 -26.48 -23.66
N ILE A 6 1.25 -26.73 -23.73
CA ILE A 6 0.21 -25.72 -23.51
C ILE A 6 0.19 -25.24 -22.04
N TYR A 7 0.71 -26.05 -21.12
CA TYR A 7 0.75 -25.73 -19.69
C TYR A 7 1.67 -24.56 -19.33
N VAL A 8 2.73 -24.26 -20.09
CA VAL A 8 3.67 -23.16 -19.77
C VAL A 8 3.04 -21.79 -20.03
N ILE A 9 2.28 -21.64 -21.12
CA ILE A 9 1.50 -20.43 -21.41
C ILE A 9 0.38 -20.26 -20.37
N LEU A 10 -0.27 -21.35 -19.96
CA LEU A 10 -1.29 -21.32 -18.90
C LEU A 10 -0.70 -20.91 -17.54
N LEU A 11 0.50 -21.41 -17.20
CA LEU A 11 1.20 -21.10 -15.94
C LEU A 11 1.64 -19.63 -15.86
N ALA A 12 2.15 -19.04 -16.95
CA ALA A 12 2.48 -17.61 -17.02
C ALA A 12 1.23 -16.69 -16.92
N CYS A 13 0.05 -17.18 -17.31
CA CYS A 13 -1.22 -16.45 -17.23
C CYS A 13 -2.01 -16.68 -15.92
N ILE A 14 -1.59 -17.62 -15.05
CA ILE A 14 -2.33 -18.04 -13.84
C ILE A 14 -1.52 -17.84 -12.55
N LEU A 15 -0.20 -17.66 -12.61
CA LEU A 15 0.69 -17.67 -11.44
C LEU A 15 1.34 -16.32 -11.07
N LEU A 16 0.87 -15.18 -11.57
CA LEU A 16 1.49 -13.90 -11.20
C LEU A 16 1.30 -13.57 -9.71
N ILE A 17 0.18 -13.93 -9.09
CA ILE A 17 0.04 -13.81 -7.63
C ILE A 17 0.37 -15.16 -6.97
N SER A 18 1.67 -15.37 -6.75
CA SER A 18 2.27 -16.59 -6.18
C SER A 18 1.93 -16.90 -4.72
N GLY A 19 0.92 -16.25 -4.12
CA GLY A 19 0.39 -16.65 -2.81
C GLY A 19 -0.50 -17.90 -2.88
N THR A 20 -1.10 -18.16 -4.05
CA THR A 20 -2.25 -19.07 -4.13
C THR A 20 -1.90 -20.56 -4.05
N TYR A 21 -0.74 -20.98 -4.57
CA TYR A 21 -0.40 -22.42 -4.67
C TYR A 21 0.21 -22.99 -3.37
N CYS A 22 0.93 -22.18 -2.59
CA CYS A 22 1.51 -22.61 -1.31
C CYS A 22 0.55 -22.56 -0.11
N PHE A 23 -0.56 -21.81 -0.21
CA PHE A 23 -1.56 -21.68 0.86
C PHE A 23 -2.35 -22.99 1.10
N ILE A 24 -2.55 -23.79 0.04
CA ILE A 24 -3.43 -24.97 0.05
C ILE A 24 -2.84 -26.12 0.89
N THR A 25 -1.52 -26.20 1.08
CA THR A 25 -0.91 -27.31 1.84
C THR A 25 -0.61 -27.00 3.31
N ASN A 26 -0.56 -25.73 3.72
CA ASN A 26 -0.22 -25.35 5.11
C ASN A 26 -1.44 -24.98 5.99
N ASN A 27 -2.59 -24.61 5.41
CA ASN A 27 -3.71 -24.06 6.19
C ASN A 27 -4.59 -25.05 6.93
N ILE A 28 -4.50 -26.34 6.65
CA ILE A 28 -5.32 -27.35 7.32
C ILE A 28 -4.83 -27.62 8.76
N GLU A 29 -3.57 -27.30 9.07
CA GLU A 29 -3.00 -27.48 10.43
C GLU A 29 -3.01 -26.19 11.28
N ASN A 30 -2.87 -25.01 10.67
CA ASN A 30 -2.73 -23.74 11.41
C ASN A 30 -4.04 -23.20 12.02
N ASN A 31 -5.20 -23.49 11.41
CA ASN A 31 -6.51 -23.07 11.92
C ASN A 31 -6.85 -23.63 13.33
N LYS A 32 -6.13 -24.66 13.81
CA LYS A 32 -6.28 -25.17 15.19
C LYS A 32 -5.39 -24.45 16.22
N LYS A 33 -4.37 -23.70 15.79
CA LYS A 33 -3.42 -23.01 16.69
C LYS A 33 -3.84 -21.56 16.97
N GLU A 34 -4.48 -20.88 16.03
CA GLU A 34 -4.92 -19.48 16.20
C GLU A 34 -5.99 -19.29 17.27
N GLU A 35 -6.84 -20.28 17.56
CA GLU A 35 -7.80 -20.21 18.67
C GLU A 35 -7.13 -20.24 20.05
N ILE A 36 -5.85 -20.65 20.16
CA ILE A 36 -5.18 -20.86 21.45
C ILE A 36 -4.32 -19.62 21.87
N ILE A 37 -4.00 -18.70 20.95
CA ILE A 37 -3.12 -17.53 21.22
C ILE A 37 -3.93 -16.23 21.47
N LYS A 38 -5.25 -16.31 21.63
CA LYS A 38 -6.10 -15.13 21.88
C LYS A 38 -6.05 -14.55 23.30
N SER A 39 -5.08 -14.93 24.14
CA SER A 39 -4.97 -14.40 25.50
C SER A 39 -3.53 -14.12 25.93
N LYS A 40 -3.02 -12.94 25.57
CA LYS A 40 -2.30 -11.97 26.43
C LYS A 40 -1.71 -10.84 25.58
N GLU A 41 -1.76 -9.62 26.12
CA GLU A 41 -1.45 -8.30 25.52
C GLU A 41 -2.54 -7.70 24.63
N GLN A 42 -3.36 -6.82 25.21
CA GLN A 42 -4.03 -5.76 24.45
C GLN A 42 -2.95 -4.79 23.95
N LYS A 43 -2.41 -5.02 22.74
CA LYS A 43 -1.61 -4.01 22.04
C LYS A 43 -2.51 -2.81 21.72
N MET A 44 -2.02 -1.60 21.99
CA MET A 44 -2.73 -0.34 21.72
C MET A 44 -2.90 -0.16 20.20
N ASP A 45 -4.14 -0.01 19.72
CA ASP A 45 -4.44 0.21 18.29
C ASP A 45 -4.46 1.71 17.98
N PHE A 46 -3.30 2.25 17.58
CA PHE A 46 -3.07 3.65 17.25
C PHE A 46 -3.76 4.16 15.97
N ARG A 47 -4.85 3.51 15.56
CA ARG A 47 -5.44 3.57 14.23
C ARG A 47 -6.95 3.75 14.30
N SER A 48 -7.40 4.79 15.01
CA SER A 48 -8.83 5.14 15.05
C SER A 48 -9.36 5.51 13.66
N ASN A 49 -10.68 5.43 13.48
CA ASN A 49 -11.36 5.62 12.19
C ASN A 49 -11.28 7.09 11.72
N ILE A 50 -10.18 7.45 11.06
CA ILE A 50 -10.05 8.71 10.31
C ILE A 50 -10.90 8.59 9.05
N LYS A 51 -11.95 9.42 8.92
CA LYS A 51 -12.93 9.27 7.82
C LYS A 51 -12.90 10.41 6.80
N ASP A 52 -12.32 11.55 7.17
CA ASP A 52 -12.52 12.79 6.42
C ASP A 52 -11.28 13.22 5.65
N LYS A 53 -10.58 14.27 6.09
CA LYS A 53 -9.65 15.02 5.24
C LYS A 53 -8.23 14.45 5.18
N TYR A 54 -7.82 13.74 6.23
CA TYR A 54 -6.45 13.27 6.37
C TYR A 54 -6.37 11.76 6.30
N THR A 55 -5.18 11.28 5.95
CA THR A 55 -4.88 9.86 5.91
C THR A 55 -3.74 9.52 6.85
N LEU A 56 -3.72 8.29 7.36
CA LEU A 56 -2.51 7.76 7.98
C LEU A 56 -1.36 7.83 6.96
N TYR A 57 -0.19 8.26 7.41
CA TYR A 57 1.00 8.59 6.61
C TYR A 57 0.85 9.74 5.61
N GLY A 58 -0.34 10.36 5.52
CA GLY A 58 -0.57 11.55 4.71
C GLY A 58 -0.09 12.82 5.40
N LYS A 59 0.28 13.82 4.61
CA LYS A 59 0.75 15.12 5.11
C LYS A 59 -0.38 15.95 5.72
N VAL A 60 -0.12 16.51 6.89
CA VAL A 60 -1.04 17.41 7.60
C VAL A 60 -0.48 18.84 7.56
N ASN A 61 -1.07 19.72 6.75
CA ASN A 61 -0.47 21.03 6.45
C ASN A 61 -1.40 22.24 6.65
N ASP A 62 -2.71 22.06 6.78
CA ASP A 62 -3.69 23.14 6.89
C ASP A 62 -4.40 23.18 8.26
N ILE A 63 -3.72 22.66 9.29
CA ILE A 63 -4.15 22.70 10.67
C ILE A 63 -3.53 23.89 11.39
N LYS A 64 -4.35 24.59 12.18
CA LYS A 64 -3.94 25.71 13.01
C LYS A 64 -4.42 25.52 14.45
N PHE A 65 -3.55 25.85 15.38
CA PHE A 65 -3.82 25.96 16.81
C PHE A 65 -3.64 27.41 17.25
N PHE A 66 -3.85 27.67 18.54
CA PHE A 66 -3.57 28.96 19.15
C PHE A 66 -2.60 28.82 20.33
N SER A 67 -1.76 29.84 20.54
CA SER A 67 -0.92 30.01 21.72
C SER A 67 -1.75 30.39 22.95
N GLU A 68 -1.13 30.47 24.13
CA GLU A 68 -1.73 31.00 25.35
C GLU A 68 -2.23 32.45 25.19
N ASP A 69 -1.48 33.26 24.44
CA ASP A 69 -1.82 34.66 24.15
C ASP A 69 -2.92 34.79 23.08
N GLY A 70 -3.16 33.73 22.30
CA GLY A 70 -4.15 33.68 21.22
C GLY A 70 -3.59 33.94 19.83
N ASP A 71 -2.26 33.91 19.68
CA ASP A 71 -1.61 33.94 18.36
C ASP A 71 -1.79 32.61 17.65
N GLU A 72 -1.97 32.64 16.33
CA GLU A 72 -2.07 31.41 15.53
C GLU A 72 -0.73 30.67 15.51
N ILE A 73 -0.79 29.35 15.71
CA ILE A 73 0.33 28.41 15.54
C ILE A 73 -0.04 27.46 14.41
N SER A 74 0.75 27.43 13.35
CA SER A 74 0.57 26.49 12.25
C SER A 74 1.14 25.12 12.62
N ILE A 75 0.50 24.04 12.18
CA ILE A 75 1.09 22.70 12.37
C ILE A 75 2.45 22.58 11.67
N ASN A 76 2.67 23.35 10.60
CA ASN A 76 3.95 23.39 9.88
C ASN A 76 5.09 24.00 10.71
N ASP A 77 4.77 24.73 11.80
CA ASP A 77 5.80 25.29 12.69
C ASP A 77 6.53 24.20 13.48
N PHE A 78 5.99 22.99 13.47
CA PHE A 78 6.59 21.79 14.05
C PHE A 78 7.45 20.99 13.06
N ASN A 79 7.48 21.37 11.78
CA ASN A 79 8.29 20.68 10.78
C ASN A 79 9.76 20.61 11.21
N GLY A 80 10.38 19.46 10.94
CA GLY A 80 11.72 19.14 11.40
C GLY A 80 11.75 18.49 12.77
N LYS A 81 10.63 18.29 13.47
CA LYS A 81 10.52 17.54 14.74
C LYS A 81 9.44 16.46 14.66
N ASN A 82 9.66 15.36 15.37
CA ASN A 82 8.59 14.41 15.65
C ASN A 82 7.74 14.99 16.79
N VAL A 83 6.42 15.05 16.64
CA VAL A 83 5.56 15.70 17.65
C VAL A 83 4.41 14.81 18.07
N ILE A 84 4.20 14.70 19.37
CA ILE A 84 3.11 13.97 20.01
C ILE A 84 2.16 15.00 20.62
N PHE A 85 0.94 15.03 20.14
CA PHE A 85 -0.11 15.93 20.59
C PHE A 85 -1.15 15.16 21.39
N THR A 86 -1.35 15.55 22.65
CA THR A 86 -2.33 14.94 23.53
C THR A 86 -3.46 15.92 23.85
N TYR A 87 -4.64 15.63 23.33
CA TYR A 87 -5.86 16.34 23.64
C TYR A 87 -6.32 16.10 25.07
N TRP A 88 -6.80 17.16 25.70
CA TRP A 88 -7.44 17.12 27.00
C TRP A 88 -8.51 18.18 27.13
N ASP A 89 -9.41 17.93 28.07
CA ASP A 89 -10.39 18.89 28.58
C ASP A 89 -10.69 18.55 30.05
N SER A 90 -10.54 19.53 30.95
CA SER A 90 -10.73 19.34 32.39
C SER A 90 -12.14 18.90 32.81
N GLU A 91 -13.14 19.03 31.93
CA GLU A 91 -14.50 18.58 32.18
C GLU A 91 -14.63 17.05 32.16
N PHE A 92 -13.66 16.34 31.56
CA PHE A 92 -13.69 14.88 31.41
C PHE A 92 -12.72 14.20 32.38
N GLU A 93 -13.20 13.21 33.13
CA GLU A 93 -12.41 12.55 34.19
C GLU A 93 -11.16 11.85 33.64
N ASP A 94 -11.29 11.15 32.51
CA ASP A 94 -10.17 10.49 31.84
C ASP A 94 -9.09 11.50 31.38
N SER A 95 -9.50 12.72 31.00
CA SER A 95 -8.57 13.79 30.66
C SER A 95 -7.84 14.31 31.90
N LYS A 96 -8.48 14.36 33.08
CA LYS A 96 -7.79 14.71 34.33
C LYS A 96 -6.70 13.70 34.67
N PHE A 97 -6.98 12.40 34.48
CA PHE A 97 -5.94 11.37 34.64
C PHE A 97 -4.80 11.56 33.64
N GLN A 98 -5.12 11.72 32.35
CA GLN A 98 -4.13 11.95 31.29
C GLN A 98 -3.21 13.14 31.59
N ILE A 99 -3.78 14.22 32.13
CA ILE A 99 -3.03 15.41 32.54
C ILE A 99 -2.18 15.16 33.78
N SER A 100 -2.66 14.40 34.76
CA SER A 100 -1.89 14.07 35.97
C SER A 100 -0.57 13.32 35.69
N ILE A 101 -0.49 12.62 34.55
CA ILE A 101 0.71 11.91 34.10
C ILE A 101 1.50 12.65 33.00
N SER A 102 1.03 13.82 32.54
CA SER A 102 1.60 14.51 31.37
C SER A 102 3.08 14.90 31.51
N GLU A 103 3.56 15.23 32.71
CA GLU A 103 5.00 15.48 32.93
C GLU A 103 5.84 14.22 32.74
N LYS A 104 5.35 13.05 33.17
CA LYS A 104 6.04 11.78 32.93
C LYS A 104 6.11 11.46 31.45
N LEU A 105 5.01 11.69 30.73
CA LEU A 105 4.95 11.50 29.28
C LEU A 105 5.88 12.45 28.52
N LYS A 106 5.92 13.74 28.92
CA LYS A 106 6.90 14.72 28.40
C LYS A 106 8.33 14.24 28.66
N ASN A 107 8.65 13.83 29.88
CA ASN A 107 9.99 13.39 30.25
C ASN A 107 10.41 12.12 29.49
N ALA A 108 9.47 11.21 29.21
CA ALA A 108 9.70 10.04 28.37
C ALA A 108 9.97 10.45 26.91
N ALA A 109 9.23 11.41 26.36
CA ALA A 109 9.46 11.93 25.02
C ALA A 109 10.84 12.59 24.88
N GLN A 110 11.28 13.32 25.91
CA GLN A 110 12.58 13.98 25.97
C GLN A 110 13.79 13.02 26.06
N GLN A 111 13.56 11.72 26.31
CA GLN A 111 14.62 10.70 26.20
C GLN A 111 15.00 10.41 24.74
N PHE A 112 14.19 10.87 23.79
CA PHE A 112 14.40 10.66 22.36
C PHE A 112 14.81 11.93 21.66
N ASP A 113 15.76 11.80 20.74
CA ASP A 113 16.22 12.92 19.92
C ASP A 113 15.06 13.47 19.08
N ASN A 114 14.92 14.80 19.11
CA ASN A 114 14.02 15.53 18.22
C ASN A 114 12.54 15.15 18.35
N VAL A 115 12.10 14.78 19.56
CA VAL A 115 10.69 14.52 19.90
C VAL A 115 10.16 15.63 20.80
N GLU A 116 9.01 16.21 20.44
CA GLU A 116 8.29 17.21 21.22
C GLU A 116 6.94 16.65 21.69
N TYR A 117 6.62 16.85 22.97
CA TYR A 117 5.33 16.48 23.56
C TYR A 117 4.52 17.74 23.87
N VAL A 118 3.30 17.81 23.35
CA VAL A 118 2.45 19.01 23.40
C VAL A 118 1.06 18.64 23.91
N LEU A 119 0.57 19.42 24.87
CA LEU A 119 -0.83 19.33 25.29
C LEU A 119 -1.68 20.23 24.41
N VAL A 120 -2.80 19.68 23.94
CA VAL A 120 -3.80 20.42 23.17
C VAL A 120 -5.06 20.53 24.01
N HIS A 121 -5.35 21.74 24.50
CA HIS A 121 -6.63 21.98 25.17
C HIS A 121 -7.73 22.08 24.11
N ARG A 122 -8.71 21.16 24.18
CA ARG A 122 -9.91 21.24 23.35
C ARG A 122 -10.82 22.33 23.90
N SER A 123 -11.32 23.23 23.05
CA SER A 123 -12.41 24.11 23.45
C SER A 123 -13.39 24.38 22.31
N ASP A 124 -14.66 24.49 22.66
CA ASP A 124 -15.72 24.89 21.72
C ASP A 124 -15.71 26.40 21.45
N GLU A 125 -14.95 27.17 22.23
CA GLU A 125 -14.84 28.64 22.16
C GLU A 125 -13.39 29.10 21.97
N ASN A 126 -13.21 30.22 21.27
CA ASN A 126 -11.93 30.96 21.20
C ASN A 126 -12.01 32.26 22.01
N ASN A 127 -11.82 32.19 23.33
CA ASN A 127 -11.72 33.39 24.17
C ASN A 127 -10.59 33.29 25.20
N SER A 128 -10.14 34.45 25.68
CA SER A 128 -9.03 34.53 26.64
C SER A 128 -9.33 33.84 27.96
N LYS A 129 -10.61 33.80 28.39
CA LYS A 129 -10.98 33.23 29.68
C LYS A 129 -10.78 31.72 29.72
N VAL A 130 -11.14 31.03 28.64
CA VAL A 130 -10.86 29.59 28.47
C VAL A 130 -9.35 29.32 28.54
N ARG A 131 -8.54 30.12 27.84
CA ARG A 131 -7.08 29.98 27.86
C ARG A 131 -6.49 30.23 29.25
N GLU A 132 -6.89 31.31 29.91
CA GLU A 132 -6.48 31.63 31.28
C GLU A 132 -6.81 30.51 32.26
N ASN A 133 -7.99 29.90 32.14
CA ASN A 133 -8.43 28.82 33.01
C ASN A 133 -7.60 27.55 32.79
N ALA A 134 -7.32 27.17 31.53
CA ALA A 134 -6.47 26.02 31.21
C ALA A 134 -5.03 26.22 31.70
N VAL A 135 -4.45 27.40 31.47
CA VAL A 135 -3.11 27.77 31.98
C VAL A 135 -3.08 27.72 33.50
N LYS A 136 -4.11 28.26 34.15
CA LYS A 136 -4.24 28.19 35.61
C LYS A 136 -4.34 26.75 36.10
N TYR A 137 -5.09 25.89 35.43
CA TYR A 137 -5.24 24.48 35.80
C TYR A 137 -3.89 23.76 35.78
N LEU A 138 -3.08 23.94 34.73
CA LEU A 138 -1.74 23.34 34.68
C LEU A 138 -0.83 23.89 35.79
N LYS A 139 -0.83 25.20 36.03
CA LYS A 139 -0.05 25.83 37.11
C LYS A 139 -0.45 25.34 38.51
N ASP A 140 -1.74 25.29 38.81
CA ASP A 140 -2.26 24.85 40.11
C ASP A 140 -1.93 23.36 40.38
N ASN A 141 -1.71 22.57 39.33
CA ASN A 141 -1.32 21.15 39.41
C ASN A 141 0.19 20.91 39.22
N ASN A 142 1.01 21.96 39.15
CA ASN A 142 2.46 21.89 38.90
C ASN A 142 2.82 21.11 37.63
N ILE A 143 2.16 21.42 36.52
CA ILE A 143 2.40 20.77 35.22
C ILE A 143 3.09 21.75 34.29
N ASP A 144 4.36 21.49 34.01
CA ASP A 144 5.17 22.25 33.05
C ASP A 144 5.25 21.51 31.71
N VAL A 145 4.24 21.67 30.85
CA VAL A 145 4.21 21.08 29.51
C VAL A 145 3.74 22.14 28.52
N LYS A 146 4.32 22.17 27.31
CA LYS A 146 3.89 23.10 26.26
C LYS A 146 2.39 22.92 25.98
N LEU A 147 1.65 24.01 26.07
CA LEU A 147 0.21 24.05 25.87
C LEU A 147 -0.12 24.83 24.59
N ILE A 148 -1.00 24.25 23.77
CA ILE A 148 -1.65 24.93 22.65
C ILE A 148 -3.17 24.68 22.71
N PHE A 149 -3.93 25.43 21.93
CA PHE A 149 -5.39 25.38 21.95
C PHE A 149 -5.96 25.01 20.59
N ASP A 150 -6.82 23.99 20.56
CA ASP A 150 -7.74 23.75 19.44
C ASP A 150 -9.07 24.44 19.75
N SER A 151 -9.16 25.71 19.38
CA SER A 151 -10.35 26.52 19.61
C SER A 151 -11.38 26.32 18.51
N ASN A 152 -12.66 26.24 18.91
CA ASN A 152 -13.81 25.90 18.07
C ASN A 152 -13.73 24.48 17.48
N MET A 153 -12.98 23.58 18.11
CA MET A 153 -12.80 22.17 17.68
C MET A 153 -12.36 21.98 16.22
N ASN A 154 -11.64 22.94 15.64
CA ASN A 154 -11.30 22.92 14.21
C ASN A 154 -10.44 21.70 13.87
N VAL A 155 -9.42 21.43 14.67
CA VAL A 155 -8.49 20.33 14.45
C VAL A 155 -9.13 18.98 14.83
N HIS A 156 -9.81 18.94 15.97
CA HIS A 156 -10.56 17.79 16.45
C HIS A 156 -11.58 17.29 15.41
N SER A 157 -12.34 18.19 14.78
CA SER A 157 -13.28 17.85 13.72
C SER A 157 -12.58 17.38 12.45
N LYS A 158 -11.49 18.02 12.01
CA LYS A 158 -10.78 17.62 10.77
C LYS A 158 -10.08 16.26 10.88
N LEU A 159 -9.62 15.87 12.06
CA LEU A 159 -9.05 14.53 12.34
C LEU A 159 -10.11 13.48 12.71
N SER A 160 -11.39 13.85 12.67
CA SER A 160 -12.52 12.99 13.05
C SER A 160 -12.41 12.38 14.47
N ILE A 161 -11.74 13.08 15.41
CA ILE A 161 -11.61 12.65 16.81
C ILE A 161 -13.01 12.65 17.43
N LYS A 162 -13.38 11.58 18.15
CA LYS A 162 -14.72 11.45 18.76
C LYS A 162 -14.73 11.65 20.27
N SER A 163 -13.62 11.37 20.93
CA SER A 163 -13.50 11.42 22.39
C SER A 163 -12.17 12.02 22.84
N VAL A 164 -12.17 12.62 24.03
CA VAL A 164 -10.96 13.10 24.71
C VAL A 164 -10.80 12.37 26.06
N PRO A 165 -9.57 12.01 26.47
CA PRO A 165 -8.31 12.36 25.84
C PRO A 165 -8.08 11.57 24.53
N ALA A 166 -7.31 12.17 23.63
CA ALA A 166 -6.88 11.54 22.39
C ALA A 166 -5.45 11.96 22.10
N THR A 167 -4.66 11.09 21.51
CA THR A 167 -3.27 11.36 21.17
C THR A 167 -3.05 11.13 19.69
N PHE A 168 -2.47 12.11 18.99
CA PHE A 168 -1.99 11.91 17.64
C PHE A 168 -0.52 12.30 17.53
N SER A 169 0.17 11.79 16.51
CA SER A 169 1.56 12.15 16.26
C SER A 169 1.82 12.47 14.80
N ILE A 170 2.79 13.36 14.59
CA ILE A 170 3.37 13.64 13.28
C ILE A 170 4.86 13.34 13.27
N ASP A 171 5.37 12.89 12.13
CA ASP A 171 6.80 12.83 11.89
C ASP A 171 7.39 14.21 11.56
N LYS A 172 8.71 14.28 11.43
CA LYS A 172 9.46 15.51 11.11
C LYS A 172 9.13 16.08 9.73
N GLU A 173 8.53 15.32 8.81
CA GLU A 173 8.06 15.77 7.51
C GLU A 173 6.60 16.28 7.53
N GLY A 174 5.91 16.07 8.65
CA GLY A 174 4.52 16.49 8.88
C GLY A 174 3.48 15.44 8.51
N HIS A 175 3.84 14.16 8.39
CA HIS A 175 2.88 13.08 8.13
C HIS A 175 2.22 12.58 9.41
N LEU A 176 0.92 12.31 9.37
CA LEU A 176 0.18 11.71 10.48
C LEU A 176 0.58 10.24 10.69
N VAL A 177 1.21 9.90 11.81
CA VAL A 177 1.73 8.54 12.05
C VAL A 177 0.83 7.71 12.97
N THR A 178 0.21 8.34 13.97
CA THR A 178 -0.66 7.65 14.93
C THR A 178 -1.86 8.52 15.28
N LEU A 179 -3.01 7.91 15.52
CA LEU A 179 -4.19 8.54 16.15
C LEU A 179 -4.90 7.54 17.07
N ASN A 180 -4.74 7.74 18.37
CA ASN A 180 -5.34 6.93 19.44
C ASN A 180 -6.39 7.75 20.20
N GLU A 181 -7.60 7.21 20.34
CA GLU A 181 -8.61 7.76 21.24
C GLU A 181 -8.58 7.02 22.58
N GLY A 182 -8.70 7.76 23.69
CA GLY A 182 -8.58 7.25 25.04
C GLY A 182 -7.25 7.59 25.71
N VAL A 183 -7.13 7.18 26.97
CA VAL A 183 -5.98 7.45 27.83
C VAL A 183 -4.74 6.68 27.36
N LEU A 184 -3.58 7.34 27.39
CA LEU A 184 -2.29 6.67 27.42
C LEU A 184 -2.05 6.14 28.83
N SER A 185 -1.63 4.88 28.94
CA SER A 185 -1.49 4.22 30.25
C SER A 185 -0.32 4.79 31.07
N ASP A 186 0.83 4.99 30.42
CA ASP A 186 2.12 5.28 31.04
C ASP A 186 3.18 5.66 29.99
N GLU A 187 4.42 5.86 30.42
CA GLU A 187 5.58 6.22 29.60
C GLU A 187 5.86 5.24 28.44
N SER A 188 5.51 3.96 28.54
CA SER A 188 5.69 2.97 27.47
C SER A 188 4.83 3.30 26.23
N SER A 189 3.73 4.01 26.42
CA SER A 189 2.92 4.54 25.31
C SER A 189 3.72 5.52 24.46
N ILE A 190 4.54 6.37 25.08
CA ILE A 190 5.40 7.32 24.36
C ILE A 190 6.49 6.58 23.59
N VAL A 191 7.14 5.59 24.21
CA VAL A 191 8.12 4.73 23.53
C VAL A 191 7.50 4.07 22.31
N SER A 192 6.27 3.53 22.45
CA SER A 192 5.55 2.90 21.34
C SER A 192 5.23 3.89 20.21
N ILE A 193 4.77 5.11 20.53
CA ILE A 193 4.51 6.15 19.53
C ILE A 193 5.81 6.54 18.81
N VAL A 194 6.90 6.79 19.56
CA VAL A 194 8.18 7.18 18.96
C VAL A 194 8.75 6.08 18.08
N ASN A 195 8.66 4.80 18.49
CA ASN A 195 9.06 3.68 17.64
C ASN A 195 8.22 3.63 16.37
N LYS A 196 6.89 3.83 16.47
CA LYS A 196 6.03 3.93 15.29
C LYS A 196 6.41 5.08 14.37
N ILE A 197 6.88 6.21 14.87
CA ILE A 197 7.40 7.32 14.06
C ILE A 197 8.73 6.97 13.40
N LYS A 198 9.63 6.29 14.11
CA LYS A 198 10.93 5.87 13.54
C LYS A 198 10.78 4.83 12.42
N ASP A 199 9.79 3.97 12.58
CA ASP A 199 9.51 2.85 11.70
C ASP A 199 8.25 3.06 10.86
N SER A 200 7.77 4.32 10.80
CA SER A 200 6.55 4.73 10.11
C SER A 200 6.63 4.48 8.62
N GLY A 201 5.45 4.30 8.03
CA GLY A 201 5.28 4.22 6.60
C GLY A 201 6.19 3.16 5.98
N SER A 202 6.95 3.56 4.96
CA SER A 202 7.79 2.65 4.20
C SER A 202 9.03 2.18 4.96
N ASN A 203 9.50 2.89 5.99
CA ASN A 203 10.85 2.74 6.56
C ASN A 203 11.20 1.33 7.01
N SER A 204 10.36 0.71 7.86
CA SER A 204 10.64 -0.62 8.42
C SER A 204 10.49 -1.72 7.36
N THR A 205 9.50 -1.60 6.47
CA THR A 205 9.27 -2.55 5.38
C THR A 205 10.37 -2.46 4.32
N GLU A 206 10.82 -1.26 3.96
CA GLU A 206 11.92 -1.05 3.03
C GLU A 206 13.21 -1.65 3.59
N LYS A 207 13.56 -1.35 4.86
CA LYS A 207 14.72 -1.96 5.53
C LYS A 207 14.65 -3.49 5.51
N PHE A 208 13.48 -4.07 5.75
CA PHE A 208 13.29 -5.52 5.69
C PHE A 208 13.55 -6.07 4.29
N ILE A 209 12.94 -5.49 3.25
CA ILE A 209 13.11 -5.94 1.86
C ILE A 209 14.57 -5.80 1.42
N MET A 210 15.16 -4.62 1.61
CA MET A 210 16.54 -4.33 1.21
C MET A 210 17.54 -5.29 1.85
N LYS A 211 17.31 -5.69 3.10
CA LYS A 211 18.21 -6.58 3.84
C LYS A 211 17.98 -8.05 3.52
N ASN A 212 16.72 -8.47 3.35
CA ASN A 212 16.34 -9.87 3.43
C ASN A 212 15.76 -10.45 2.13
N MET A 213 15.25 -9.61 1.23
CA MET A 213 14.57 -10.07 0.02
C MET A 213 15.29 -9.65 -1.26
N ILE A 214 16.07 -8.57 -1.24
CA ILE A 214 16.92 -8.19 -2.37
C ILE A 214 18.23 -8.97 -2.29
N ASN A 215 18.51 -9.77 -3.32
CA ASN A 215 19.77 -10.49 -3.45
C ASN A 215 20.91 -9.56 -3.90
N ALA A 216 22.15 -10.05 -3.85
CA ALA A 216 23.35 -9.26 -4.14
C ALA A 216 23.40 -8.65 -5.56
N GLU A 217 22.57 -9.14 -6.49
CA GLU A 217 22.50 -8.66 -7.87
C GLU A 217 21.36 -7.66 -8.10
N GLY A 218 20.57 -7.32 -7.07
CA GLY A 218 19.39 -6.45 -7.17
C GLY A 218 18.08 -7.20 -7.42
N GLY A 219 18.09 -8.53 -7.29
CA GLY A 219 16.94 -9.43 -7.47
C GLY A 219 15.98 -9.44 -6.28
N VAL A 220 14.71 -9.03 -6.43
CA VAL A 220 13.70 -9.18 -5.37
C VAL A 220 13.18 -10.62 -5.33
N ASN A 221 13.61 -11.41 -4.35
CA ASN A 221 13.22 -12.81 -4.19
C ASN A 221 11.72 -12.94 -3.86
N ILE A 222 11.05 -13.88 -4.52
CA ILE A 222 9.59 -14.08 -4.44
C ILE A 222 9.08 -14.37 -3.03
N THR A 223 9.86 -15.13 -2.26
CA THR A 223 9.59 -15.50 -0.87
C THR A 223 10.79 -15.15 -0.01
N PHE A 224 10.56 -14.77 1.24
CA PHE A 224 11.62 -14.79 2.24
C PHE A 224 12.17 -16.21 2.34
N ASN A 225 13.45 -16.39 2.04
CA ASN A 225 14.07 -17.71 1.97
C ASN A 225 15.23 -17.81 2.95
N ASN A 226 15.11 -18.75 3.89
CA ASN A 226 16.24 -19.36 4.61
C ASN A 226 17.03 -20.33 3.67
N GLY A 227 17.35 -19.88 2.44
CA GLY A 227 18.34 -20.50 1.56
C GLY A 227 17.93 -21.70 0.70
N SER A 228 16.88 -21.65 -0.13
CA SER A 228 16.69 -22.74 -1.12
C SER A 228 16.34 -22.36 -2.57
N PHE A 229 15.81 -21.18 -2.93
CA PHE A 229 15.63 -20.81 -4.34
C PHE A 229 15.68 -19.29 -4.57
N ASP A 230 16.56 -18.83 -5.46
CA ASP A 230 16.57 -17.45 -5.99
C ASP A 230 15.59 -17.37 -7.17
N THR A 231 14.31 -17.22 -6.84
CA THR A 231 13.27 -16.97 -7.84
C THR A 231 12.86 -15.50 -7.76
N VAL A 232 12.96 -14.81 -8.89
CA VAL A 232 12.61 -13.39 -9.03
C VAL A 232 11.57 -13.26 -10.13
N LEU A 233 10.50 -12.50 -9.87
CA LEU A 233 9.47 -12.18 -10.85
C LEU A 233 9.68 -10.77 -11.38
N SER A 234 9.39 -10.55 -12.65
CA SER A 234 9.37 -9.18 -13.21
C SER A 234 8.29 -8.31 -12.58
N GLU A 235 7.21 -8.91 -12.05
CA GLU A 235 6.18 -8.22 -11.28
C GLU A 235 6.79 -7.43 -10.10
N SER A 236 7.49 -8.14 -9.19
CA SER A 236 8.10 -7.53 -8.02
C SER A 236 9.21 -6.53 -8.38
N GLN A 237 9.94 -6.79 -9.47
CA GLN A 237 10.94 -5.85 -9.95
C GLN A 237 10.35 -4.57 -10.55
N GLY A 238 9.26 -4.71 -11.32
CA GLY A 238 8.50 -3.59 -11.85
C GLY A 238 7.95 -2.70 -10.74
N ILE A 239 7.42 -3.32 -9.67
CA ILE A 239 6.93 -2.56 -8.50
C ILE A 239 8.09 -1.86 -7.78
N MET A 240 9.24 -2.51 -7.65
CA MET A 240 10.39 -1.92 -6.93
C MET A 240 10.99 -0.73 -7.67
N ILE A 241 11.04 -0.76 -9.01
CA ILE A 241 11.51 0.40 -9.80
C ILE A 241 10.52 1.57 -9.74
N GLU A 242 9.21 1.28 -9.70
CA GLU A 242 8.16 2.29 -9.45
C GLU A 242 8.30 2.91 -8.05
N TYR A 243 8.52 2.10 -7.02
CA TYR A 243 8.80 2.58 -5.67
C TYR A 243 10.04 3.48 -5.65
N ALA A 244 11.12 3.07 -6.31
CA ALA A 244 12.35 3.86 -6.40
C ALA A 244 12.12 5.22 -7.08
N ASN A 245 11.28 5.27 -8.13
CA ASN A 245 10.84 6.51 -8.76
C ASN A 245 10.11 7.43 -7.77
N LEU A 246 9.09 6.91 -7.07
CA LEU A 246 8.28 7.68 -6.13
C LEU A 246 9.13 8.28 -5.00
N LYS A 247 10.15 7.55 -4.53
CA LYS A 247 11.08 8.01 -3.49
C LYS A 247 12.25 8.83 -4.02
N GLY A 248 12.44 8.94 -5.33
CA GLY A 248 13.63 9.55 -5.92
C GLY A 248 14.94 8.80 -5.59
N ASN A 249 14.86 7.50 -5.30
CA ASN A 249 15.98 6.68 -4.87
C ASN A 249 16.76 6.13 -6.08
N ARG A 250 17.79 6.86 -6.52
CA ARG A 250 18.62 6.48 -7.69
C ARG A 250 19.35 5.15 -7.51
N GLU A 251 19.88 4.87 -6.32
CA GLU A 251 20.65 3.64 -6.08
C GLU A 251 19.76 2.40 -6.23
N LEU A 252 18.56 2.43 -5.64
CA LEU A 252 17.58 1.36 -5.78
C LEU A 252 17.11 1.23 -7.24
N PHE A 253 16.79 2.35 -7.89
CA PHE A 253 16.36 2.37 -9.29
C PHE A 253 17.39 1.72 -10.21
N GLU A 254 18.66 2.14 -10.13
CA GLU A 254 19.75 1.62 -10.96
C GLU A 254 20.03 0.14 -10.65
N SER A 255 20.03 -0.26 -9.38
CA SER A 255 20.23 -1.65 -8.97
C SER A 255 19.15 -2.59 -9.53
N THR A 256 17.88 -2.21 -9.36
CA THR A 256 16.73 -2.97 -9.89
C THR A 256 16.76 -3.03 -11.41
N LEU A 257 17.01 -1.91 -12.09
CA LEU A 257 17.08 -1.86 -13.56
C LEU A 257 18.25 -2.68 -14.10
N ASN A 258 19.39 -2.68 -13.42
CA ASN A 258 20.53 -3.52 -13.79
C ASN A 258 20.19 -5.01 -13.69
N TYR A 259 19.46 -5.43 -12.65
CA TYR A 259 18.98 -6.81 -12.54
C TYR A 259 18.07 -7.18 -13.72
N ILE A 260 17.07 -6.34 -14.03
CA ILE A 260 16.14 -6.54 -15.15
C ILE A 260 16.93 -6.72 -16.46
N ASN A 261 17.85 -5.79 -16.75
CA ASN A 261 18.62 -5.83 -17.99
C ASN A 261 19.58 -7.02 -18.09
N LYS A 262 20.18 -7.44 -16.97
CA LYS A 262 21.18 -8.52 -16.94
C LYS A 262 20.55 -9.92 -16.93
N TYR A 263 19.44 -10.10 -16.20
CA TYR A 263 18.89 -11.41 -15.92
C TYR A 263 17.51 -11.66 -16.54
N MET A 264 16.70 -10.63 -16.78
CA MET A 264 15.34 -10.81 -17.31
C MET A 264 15.23 -10.56 -18.80
N LYS A 265 16.07 -9.68 -19.36
CA LYS A 265 16.00 -9.25 -20.77
C LYS A 265 16.88 -10.08 -21.70
N ASN A 266 16.71 -11.41 -21.67
CA ASN A 266 17.40 -12.33 -22.58
C ASN A 266 16.83 -12.31 -24.01
N ASP A 267 15.57 -11.92 -24.15
CA ASP A 267 14.87 -11.71 -25.42
C ASP A 267 14.49 -10.22 -25.58
N SER A 268 13.72 -9.88 -26.61
CA SER A 268 13.30 -8.49 -26.89
C SER A 268 12.46 -7.86 -25.78
N LEU A 269 11.76 -8.68 -25.00
CA LEU A 269 10.91 -8.31 -23.87
C LEU A 269 11.43 -8.97 -22.58
N ILE A 270 10.95 -8.52 -21.42
CA ILE A 270 11.42 -9.08 -20.16
C ILE A 270 10.80 -10.45 -19.89
N SER A 271 11.59 -11.37 -19.35
CA SER A 271 11.08 -12.64 -18.83
C SER A 271 10.19 -12.41 -17.62
N TRP A 272 9.04 -13.12 -17.55
CA TRP A 272 8.16 -13.04 -16.39
C TRP A 272 8.81 -13.59 -15.10
N LYS A 273 9.77 -14.50 -15.24
CA LYS A 273 10.44 -15.21 -14.13
C LYS A 273 11.91 -15.50 -14.42
N VAL A 274 12.74 -15.34 -13.40
CA VAL A 274 14.11 -15.87 -13.33
C VAL A 274 14.17 -16.86 -12.18
N GLU A 275 14.67 -18.06 -12.42
CA GLU A 275 14.83 -19.10 -11.39
C GLU A 275 16.25 -19.66 -11.49
N ASN A 276 17.02 -19.55 -10.40
CA ASN A 276 18.43 -19.97 -10.36
C ASN A 276 19.28 -19.33 -11.48
N ASN A 277 19.06 -18.03 -11.74
CA ASN A 277 19.66 -17.26 -12.84
C ASN A 277 19.28 -17.71 -14.27
N GLU A 278 18.32 -18.62 -14.42
CA GLU A 278 17.76 -18.98 -15.71
C GLU A 278 16.45 -18.23 -15.94
N ALA A 279 16.43 -17.36 -16.96
CA ALA A 279 15.23 -16.65 -17.35
C ALA A 279 14.32 -17.54 -18.19
N SER A 280 13.02 -17.50 -17.92
CA SER A 280 12.03 -18.02 -18.86
C SER A 280 12.10 -17.24 -20.18
N ARG A 281 11.67 -17.87 -21.28
CA ARG A 281 11.58 -17.23 -22.60
C ARG A 281 10.14 -16.83 -22.94
N VAL A 282 9.40 -16.41 -21.91
CA VAL A 282 8.02 -15.94 -22.00
C VAL A 282 7.92 -14.64 -21.23
N ASN A 283 7.23 -13.64 -21.75
CA ASN A 283 6.96 -12.39 -21.03
C ASN A 283 5.57 -12.38 -20.39
N ALA A 284 5.27 -11.35 -19.62
CA ALA A 284 3.91 -10.98 -19.25
C ALA A 284 3.73 -9.48 -19.58
N ALA A 285 2.73 -9.13 -20.38
CA ALA A 285 2.57 -7.77 -20.90
C ALA A 285 2.43 -6.73 -19.77
N ILE A 286 1.73 -7.07 -18.68
CA ILE A 286 1.58 -6.20 -17.51
C ILE A 286 2.94 -5.82 -16.89
N ASP A 287 3.90 -6.76 -16.88
CA ASP A 287 5.22 -6.50 -16.31
C ASP A 287 6.07 -5.65 -17.26
N ASP A 288 6.01 -5.92 -18.57
CA ASP A 288 6.65 -5.04 -19.57
C ASP A 288 6.08 -3.62 -19.50
N PHE A 289 4.76 -3.48 -19.31
CA PHE A 289 4.07 -2.20 -19.14
C PHE A 289 4.54 -1.48 -17.89
N ARG A 290 4.55 -2.13 -16.73
CA ARG A 290 5.02 -1.53 -15.47
C ARG A 290 6.48 -1.08 -15.55
N VAL A 291 7.36 -1.90 -16.15
CA VAL A 291 8.76 -1.51 -16.36
C VAL A 291 8.86 -0.36 -17.38
N TYR A 292 8.08 -0.38 -18.45
CA TYR A 292 8.06 0.71 -19.42
C TYR A 292 7.62 2.03 -18.77
N ASP A 293 6.53 2.01 -18.01
CA ASP A 293 5.99 3.17 -17.29
C ASP A 293 7.02 3.75 -16.31
N ALA A 294 7.66 2.89 -15.51
CA ALA A 294 8.71 3.33 -14.61
C ALA A 294 9.92 3.95 -15.35
N LEU A 295 10.28 3.44 -16.54
CA LEU A 295 11.34 4.03 -17.34
C LEU A 295 10.94 5.35 -17.99
N TYR A 296 9.69 5.48 -18.42
CA TYR A 296 9.12 6.70 -18.99
C TYR A 296 9.06 7.80 -17.92
N ASN A 297 8.48 7.51 -16.75
CA ASN A 297 8.41 8.43 -15.61
C ASN A 297 9.78 8.73 -14.98
N GLY A 298 10.76 7.86 -15.21
CA GLY A 298 12.15 8.03 -14.78
C GLY A 298 13.05 8.79 -15.77
N GLU A 299 12.53 9.25 -16.92
CA GLU A 299 13.37 9.79 -18.01
C GLU A 299 14.28 10.94 -17.55
N GLU A 300 13.69 11.99 -16.97
CA GLU A 300 14.43 13.15 -16.50
C GLU A 300 15.26 12.84 -15.24
N ASN A 301 14.67 12.11 -14.28
CA ASN A 301 15.27 11.89 -12.96
C ASN A 301 16.41 10.87 -12.97
N PHE A 302 16.39 9.90 -13.88
CA PHE A 302 17.37 8.81 -13.95
C PHE A 302 18.11 8.72 -15.30
N GLY A 303 17.84 9.65 -16.23
CA GLY A 303 18.58 9.75 -17.48
C GLY A 303 18.27 8.63 -18.46
N ILE A 304 17.03 8.13 -18.47
CA ILE A 304 16.57 7.19 -19.49
C ILE A 304 16.57 7.91 -20.83
N LYS A 305 16.90 7.20 -21.90
CA LYS A 305 17.00 7.80 -23.23
C LYS A 305 15.71 7.53 -24.00
N GLU A 306 15.10 8.57 -24.54
CA GLU A 306 13.97 8.51 -25.48
C GLU A 306 14.12 7.41 -26.55
N LYS A 307 15.33 7.23 -27.12
CA LYS A 307 15.60 6.20 -28.13
C LYS A 307 15.38 4.76 -27.61
N ASP A 308 15.64 4.52 -26.33
CA ASP A 308 15.54 3.21 -25.69
C ASP A 308 14.06 2.93 -25.36
N LEU A 309 13.30 3.95 -24.94
CA LEU A 309 11.83 3.91 -24.81
C LEU A 309 11.15 3.62 -26.17
N LYS A 310 11.55 4.32 -27.24
CA LYS A 310 11.05 4.07 -28.61
C LYS A 310 11.38 2.67 -29.12
N ALA A 311 12.52 2.12 -28.76
CA ALA A 311 12.87 0.75 -29.11
C ALA A 311 11.97 -0.24 -28.36
N TYR A 312 11.79 -0.03 -27.05
CA TYR A 312 10.99 -0.91 -26.22
C TYR A 312 9.50 -0.90 -26.63
N SER A 313 8.91 0.27 -26.91
CA SER A 313 7.52 0.39 -27.36
C SER A 313 7.26 -0.34 -28.69
N ARG A 314 8.26 -0.42 -29.59
CA ARG A 314 8.15 -1.20 -30.83
C ARG A 314 8.14 -2.70 -30.59
N GLU A 315 8.98 -3.18 -29.68
CA GLU A 315 9.03 -4.61 -29.34
C GLU A 315 7.75 -5.04 -28.62
N ILE A 316 7.25 -4.23 -27.66
CA ILE A 316 5.97 -4.48 -26.99
C ILE A 316 4.84 -4.58 -28.02
N TYR A 317 4.76 -3.61 -28.95
CA TYR A 317 3.75 -3.66 -30.01
C TYR A 317 3.88 -4.91 -30.88
N LYS A 318 5.10 -5.31 -31.24
CA LYS A 318 5.35 -6.45 -32.11
C LYS A 318 4.88 -7.76 -31.48
N TYR A 319 5.15 -7.97 -30.20
CA TYR A 319 4.96 -9.26 -29.53
C TYR A 319 3.67 -9.35 -28.72
N ASN A 320 3.16 -8.26 -28.15
CA ASN A 320 1.94 -8.28 -27.32
C ASN A 320 0.70 -7.66 -27.96
N VAL A 321 0.74 -7.30 -29.25
CA VAL A 321 -0.43 -6.81 -29.98
C VAL A 321 -0.77 -7.69 -31.17
N GLU A 322 -2.02 -8.15 -31.25
CA GLU A 322 -2.56 -8.93 -32.36
C GLU A 322 -3.84 -8.26 -32.88
N ASN A 323 -3.84 -7.81 -34.15
CA ASN A 323 -4.98 -7.10 -34.76
C ASN A 323 -5.51 -5.93 -33.91
N ASN A 324 -4.61 -5.10 -33.38
CA ASN A 324 -4.89 -4.00 -32.43
C ASN A 324 -5.49 -4.44 -31.08
N ASN A 325 -5.40 -5.72 -30.72
CA ASN A 325 -5.82 -6.22 -29.41
C ASN A 325 -4.58 -6.59 -28.58
N LEU A 326 -4.60 -6.23 -27.31
CA LEU A 326 -3.58 -6.65 -26.35
C LEU A 326 -3.72 -8.16 -26.06
N VAL A 327 -2.59 -8.85 -25.98
CA VAL A 327 -2.49 -10.26 -25.56
C VAL A 327 -1.50 -10.42 -24.41
N ASP A 328 -1.78 -11.37 -23.50
CA ASP A 328 -1.06 -11.50 -22.23
C ASP A 328 0.44 -11.70 -22.38
N CYS A 329 0.88 -12.51 -23.35
CA CYS A 329 2.28 -12.89 -23.47
C CYS A 329 2.66 -13.33 -24.87
N TYR A 330 3.97 -13.37 -25.09
CA TYR A 330 4.65 -13.99 -26.20
C TYR A 330 5.63 -15.03 -25.68
N ASP A 331 5.58 -16.22 -26.27
CA ASP A 331 6.51 -17.31 -26.04
C ASP A 331 7.58 -17.30 -27.15
N PHE A 332 8.82 -16.95 -26.78
CA PHE A 332 9.96 -16.84 -27.70
C PHE A 332 10.53 -18.20 -28.11
N ASP A 333 10.27 -19.27 -27.36
CA ASP A 333 10.66 -20.62 -27.75
C ASP A 333 9.76 -21.16 -28.87
N ASN A 334 8.46 -20.88 -28.78
CA ASN A 334 7.47 -21.38 -29.72
C ASN A 334 7.07 -20.35 -30.80
N ASN A 335 7.58 -19.12 -30.71
CA ASN A 335 7.22 -17.99 -31.56
C ASN A 335 5.71 -17.75 -31.64
N GLN A 336 5.06 -17.72 -30.47
CA GLN A 336 3.62 -17.72 -30.38
C GLN A 336 3.10 -16.69 -29.37
N LYS A 337 2.14 -15.88 -29.83
CA LYS A 337 1.31 -15.02 -28.97
C LYS A 337 0.27 -15.84 -28.22
N SER A 338 -0.08 -15.43 -27.01
CA SER A 338 -1.27 -15.95 -26.35
C SER A 338 -2.54 -15.53 -27.12
N ASN A 339 -3.62 -16.29 -26.90
CA ASN A 339 -4.95 -16.06 -27.47
C ASN A 339 -5.94 -15.58 -26.39
N ARG A 340 -5.41 -14.93 -25.35
CA ARG A 340 -6.12 -14.49 -24.14
C ARG A 340 -5.73 -13.05 -23.82
N PHE A 341 -6.67 -12.32 -23.24
CA PHE A 341 -6.45 -11.04 -22.57
C PHE A 341 -6.98 -11.11 -21.14
N THR A 342 -6.09 -11.12 -20.15
CA THR A 342 -6.42 -10.99 -18.73
C THR A 342 -6.69 -9.52 -18.42
N LEU A 343 -7.84 -9.22 -17.81
CA LEU A 343 -8.33 -7.84 -17.72
C LEU A 343 -7.43 -6.96 -16.85
N CYS A 344 -6.77 -7.53 -15.83
CA CYS A 344 -5.81 -6.80 -15.02
C CYS A 344 -4.53 -6.39 -15.77
N TYR A 345 -4.28 -6.91 -16.97
CA TYR A 345 -3.14 -6.48 -17.80
C TYR A 345 -3.44 -5.19 -18.57
N GLY A 346 -4.66 -4.67 -18.48
CA GLY A 346 -5.08 -3.42 -19.09
C GLY A 346 -4.57 -2.19 -18.34
N ASP A 347 -3.25 -2.02 -18.25
CA ASP A 347 -2.63 -0.81 -17.69
C ASP A 347 -2.81 0.36 -18.66
N PHE A 348 -3.74 1.26 -18.35
CA PHE A 348 -4.12 2.34 -19.25
C PHE A 348 -3.13 3.51 -19.23
N ASN A 349 -2.44 3.74 -18.11
CA ASN A 349 -1.40 4.77 -18.02
C ASN A 349 -0.22 4.37 -18.93
N ALA A 350 0.30 3.16 -18.76
CA ALA A 350 1.37 2.65 -19.61
C ALA A 350 0.97 2.62 -21.09
N LEU A 351 -0.28 2.23 -21.41
CA LEU A 351 -0.78 2.26 -22.80
C LEU A 351 -0.85 3.69 -23.38
N ASN A 352 -1.16 4.69 -22.56
CA ASN A 352 -1.18 6.09 -22.98
C ASN A 352 0.24 6.62 -23.25
N GLU A 353 1.20 6.26 -22.41
CA GLU A 353 2.62 6.58 -22.61
C GLU A 353 3.19 5.88 -23.85
N LEU A 354 2.88 4.58 -24.02
CA LEU A 354 3.21 3.82 -25.23
C LEU A 354 2.60 4.44 -26.49
N TRP A 355 1.39 5.02 -26.39
CA TRP A 355 0.77 5.75 -27.49
C TRP A 355 1.51 7.05 -27.80
N ALA A 356 1.97 7.79 -26.80
CA ALA A 356 2.80 8.99 -27.01
C ALA A 356 4.07 8.67 -27.82
N GLU A 357 4.73 7.54 -27.54
CA GLU A 357 5.94 7.11 -28.25
C GLU A 357 5.67 6.37 -29.58
N ASN A 358 4.55 5.65 -29.67
CA ASN A 358 4.20 4.83 -30.83
C ASN A 358 2.69 4.94 -31.12
N TRP A 359 2.36 5.78 -32.11
CA TRP A 359 0.98 6.10 -32.51
C TRP A 359 0.08 4.88 -32.79
N LYS A 360 0.65 3.71 -33.10
CA LYS A 360 -0.11 2.47 -33.35
C LYS A 360 -0.85 1.97 -32.11
N PHE A 361 -0.40 2.33 -30.90
CA PHE A 361 -1.10 1.98 -29.67
C PHE A 361 -2.43 2.71 -29.49
N LYS A 362 -2.75 3.75 -30.28
CA LYS A 362 -4.04 4.44 -30.19
C LYS A 362 -5.24 3.48 -30.22
N ASN A 363 -5.26 2.59 -31.21
CA ASN A 363 -6.34 1.61 -31.35
C ASN A 363 -6.23 0.48 -30.31
N VAL A 364 -5.03 0.19 -29.83
CA VAL A 364 -4.81 -0.80 -28.77
C VAL A 364 -5.42 -0.29 -27.47
N TYR A 365 -5.12 0.96 -27.07
CA TYR A 365 -5.73 1.61 -25.92
C TYR A 365 -7.26 1.55 -25.97
N SER A 366 -7.86 2.03 -27.07
CA SER A 366 -9.33 2.04 -27.21
C SER A 366 -9.93 0.63 -27.13
N ASN A 367 -9.33 -0.36 -27.79
CA ASN A 367 -9.84 -1.73 -27.74
C ASN A 367 -9.66 -2.36 -26.35
N THR A 368 -8.56 -2.07 -25.65
CA THR A 368 -8.28 -2.59 -24.31
C THR A 368 -9.28 -2.03 -23.30
N ILE A 369 -9.47 -0.71 -23.26
CA ILE A 369 -10.39 -0.10 -22.29
C ILE A 369 -11.84 -0.53 -22.54
N ASP A 370 -12.27 -0.59 -23.80
CA ASP A 370 -13.59 -1.13 -24.16
C ASP A 370 -13.72 -2.59 -23.69
N ARG A 371 -12.68 -3.40 -23.82
CA ARG A 371 -12.72 -4.81 -23.41
C ARG A 371 -12.79 -4.96 -21.89
N VAL A 372 -12.06 -4.14 -21.14
CA VAL A 372 -12.10 -4.17 -19.67
C VAL A 372 -13.47 -3.68 -19.19
N MET A 373 -13.97 -2.53 -19.66
CA MET A 373 -15.27 -1.99 -19.26
C MET A 373 -16.43 -2.94 -19.56
N ASN A 374 -16.41 -3.62 -20.71
CA ASN A 374 -17.42 -4.62 -21.07
C ASN A 374 -17.31 -5.94 -20.27
N GLY A 375 -16.24 -6.11 -19.49
CA GLY A 375 -16.05 -7.26 -18.60
C GLY A 375 -16.73 -7.12 -17.24
N TYR A 376 -17.43 -6.02 -16.97
CA TYR A 376 -18.19 -5.82 -15.74
C TYR A 376 -19.26 -6.91 -15.55
N ILE A 377 -19.33 -7.49 -14.36
CA ILE A 377 -20.20 -8.64 -14.08
C ILE A 377 -21.66 -8.20 -13.88
N ASN A 378 -21.95 -7.46 -12.82
CA ASN A 378 -23.25 -6.82 -12.52
C ASN A 378 -23.18 -6.01 -11.21
N ASP A 379 -24.24 -5.28 -10.87
CA ASP A 379 -24.27 -4.42 -9.66
C ASP A 379 -24.34 -5.19 -8.33
N GLU A 380 -24.74 -6.46 -8.34
CA GLU A 380 -24.79 -7.30 -7.14
C GLU A 380 -23.38 -7.79 -6.75
N PHE A 381 -22.55 -8.07 -7.75
CA PHE A 381 -21.14 -8.38 -7.60
C PHE A 381 -20.32 -7.52 -8.58
N PRO A 382 -20.07 -6.24 -8.22
CA PRO A 382 -19.58 -5.19 -9.12
C PRO A 382 -18.07 -5.27 -9.35
N LEU A 383 -17.59 -6.47 -9.69
CA LEU A 383 -16.24 -6.74 -10.17
C LEU A 383 -16.27 -7.05 -11.68
N TYR A 384 -15.10 -7.37 -12.23
CA TYR A 384 -14.90 -7.66 -13.63
C TYR A 384 -14.49 -9.12 -13.80
N TYR A 385 -14.84 -9.74 -14.93
CA TYR A 385 -14.35 -11.06 -15.30
C TYR A 385 -12.81 -11.06 -15.35
N SER A 386 -12.18 -12.19 -15.04
CA SER A 386 -10.72 -12.28 -14.99
C SER A 386 -10.07 -12.14 -16.37
N TRP A 387 -10.66 -12.73 -17.41
CA TRP A 387 -10.09 -12.68 -18.76
C TRP A 387 -11.09 -12.83 -19.89
N TYR A 388 -10.67 -12.39 -21.08
CA TYR A 388 -11.38 -12.53 -22.35
C TYR A 388 -10.66 -13.56 -23.25
N ASN A 389 -11.42 -14.52 -23.75
CA ASN A 389 -10.96 -15.54 -24.67
C ASN A 389 -11.15 -15.10 -26.12
N TYR A 390 -10.08 -14.81 -26.85
CA TYR A 390 -10.18 -14.34 -28.24
C TYR A 390 -10.70 -15.42 -29.20
N ASN A 391 -10.47 -16.70 -28.91
CA ASN A 391 -10.95 -17.80 -29.74
C ASN A 391 -12.47 -17.99 -29.58
N ALA A 392 -12.95 -18.02 -28.34
CA ALA A 392 -14.37 -18.19 -28.03
C ALA A 392 -15.17 -16.89 -28.14
N LYS A 393 -14.49 -15.73 -28.19
CA LYS A 393 -15.08 -14.38 -28.23
C LYS A 393 -16.00 -14.09 -27.06
N GLN A 394 -15.64 -14.55 -25.87
CA GLN A 394 -16.42 -14.39 -24.65
C GLN A 394 -15.49 -14.14 -23.45
N TYR A 395 -16.06 -13.56 -22.39
CA TYR A 395 -15.46 -13.54 -21.07
C TYR A 395 -15.59 -14.90 -20.42
N GLU A 396 -14.57 -15.30 -19.70
CA GLU A 396 -14.53 -16.58 -19.01
C GLU A 396 -15.05 -16.39 -17.59
N LYS A 397 -15.86 -17.35 -17.15
CA LYS A 397 -16.62 -17.26 -15.89
C LYS A 397 -15.93 -18.02 -14.76
N ASP A 398 -14.61 -17.91 -14.72
CA ASP A 398 -13.79 -18.53 -13.69
C ASP A 398 -13.90 -17.78 -12.36
N ASP A 399 -13.50 -18.43 -11.27
CA ASP A 399 -13.35 -17.76 -10.00
C ASP A 399 -12.29 -16.65 -10.08
N LEU A 400 -12.55 -15.53 -9.41
CA LEU A 400 -11.71 -14.33 -9.40
C LEU A 400 -10.75 -14.34 -8.22
N ASN A 401 -9.44 -14.26 -8.49
CA ASN A 401 -8.49 -13.85 -7.47
C ASN A 401 -8.71 -12.37 -7.14
N ILE A 402 -8.88 -12.05 -5.85
CA ILE A 402 -9.21 -10.68 -5.44
C ILE A 402 -8.13 -9.68 -5.81
N SER A 403 -6.85 -10.05 -5.76
CA SER A 403 -5.76 -9.14 -6.12
C SER A 403 -5.80 -8.81 -7.62
N GLU A 404 -6.08 -9.78 -8.50
CA GLU A 404 -6.25 -9.51 -9.95
C GLU A 404 -7.45 -8.61 -10.22
N ALA A 405 -8.57 -8.88 -9.54
CA ALA A 405 -9.77 -8.06 -9.67
C ALA A 405 -9.49 -6.61 -9.21
N LEU A 406 -8.74 -6.42 -8.13
CA LEU A 406 -8.38 -5.09 -7.63
C LEU A 406 -7.35 -4.39 -8.50
N VAL A 407 -6.39 -5.09 -9.13
CA VAL A 407 -5.51 -4.47 -10.14
C VAL A 407 -6.33 -3.95 -11.33
N THR A 408 -7.33 -4.70 -11.78
CA THR A 408 -8.26 -4.22 -12.82
C THR A 408 -8.97 -2.94 -12.40
N ILE A 409 -9.41 -2.86 -11.14
CA ILE A 409 -10.10 -1.68 -10.60
C ILE A 409 -9.13 -0.51 -10.44
N LEU A 410 -7.90 -0.77 -9.99
CA LEU A 410 -6.86 0.24 -9.87
C LEU A 410 -6.61 0.91 -11.22
N HIS A 411 -6.37 0.11 -12.27
CA HIS A 411 -6.17 0.67 -13.62
C HIS A 411 -7.37 1.47 -14.12
N LEU A 412 -8.60 1.02 -13.88
CA LEU A 412 -9.78 1.82 -14.20
C LEU A 412 -9.84 3.13 -13.40
N SER A 413 -9.45 3.10 -12.12
CA SER A 413 -9.45 4.26 -11.23
C SER A 413 -8.42 5.32 -11.65
N GLU A 414 -7.25 4.88 -12.11
CA GLU A 414 -6.18 5.75 -12.61
C GLU A 414 -6.63 6.61 -13.81
N VAL A 415 -7.64 6.16 -14.56
CA VAL A 415 -8.21 6.88 -15.72
C VAL A 415 -9.65 7.36 -15.51
N GLY A 416 -10.15 7.32 -14.28
CA GLY A 416 -11.51 7.80 -13.94
C GLY A 416 -12.64 7.01 -14.61
N GLN A 417 -12.43 5.71 -14.87
CA GLN A 417 -13.42 4.80 -15.48
C GLN A 417 -13.94 3.75 -14.49
N GLU A 418 -13.56 3.84 -13.22
CA GLU A 418 -14.11 3.01 -12.16
C GLU A 418 -15.61 3.23 -11.98
N LYS A 419 -16.32 2.19 -11.55
CA LYS A 419 -17.75 2.27 -11.28
C LYS A 419 -18.01 2.63 -9.81
N PRO A 420 -18.93 3.56 -9.52
CA PRO A 420 -19.31 3.90 -8.15
C PRO A 420 -19.79 2.69 -7.33
N GLU A 421 -20.46 1.73 -7.98
CA GLU A 421 -20.91 0.47 -7.37
C GLU A 421 -19.72 -0.37 -6.90
N THR A 422 -18.65 -0.43 -7.71
CA THR A 422 -17.40 -1.13 -7.37
C THR A 422 -16.72 -0.50 -6.16
N ILE A 423 -16.59 0.82 -6.13
CA ILE A 423 -15.99 1.54 -4.99
C ILE A 423 -16.83 1.35 -3.73
N SER A 424 -18.15 1.44 -3.83
CA SER A 424 -19.07 1.21 -2.71
C SER A 424 -18.97 -0.22 -2.16
N TRP A 425 -18.87 -1.22 -3.04
CA TRP A 425 -18.66 -2.60 -2.64
C TRP A 425 -17.31 -2.77 -1.94
N LEU A 426 -16.23 -2.22 -2.50
CA LEU A 426 -14.89 -2.32 -1.94
C LEU A 426 -14.81 -1.71 -0.53
N LYS A 427 -15.34 -0.50 -0.34
CA LYS A 427 -15.43 0.15 0.98
C LYS A 427 -16.08 -0.75 2.02
N LYS A 428 -17.21 -1.37 1.65
CA LYS A 428 -17.95 -2.27 2.54
C LYS A 428 -17.16 -3.55 2.89
N GLN A 429 -16.41 -4.12 1.94
CA GLN A 429 -15.57 -5.29 2.22
C GLN A 429 -14.38 -4.94 3.11
N VAL A 430 -13.73 -3.80 2.85
CA VAL A 430 -12.59 -3.32 3.63
C VAL A 430 -13.00 -3.00 5.07
N GLU A 431 -14.11 -2.27 5.26
CA GLU A 431 -14.64 -1.94 6.58
C GLU A 431 -14.91 -3.22 7.40
N LYS A 432 -15.54 -4.22 6.77
CA LYS A 432 -15.88 -5.50 7.42
C LYS A 432 -14.68 -6.40 7.66
N GLY A 433 -13.58 -6.23 6.93
CA GLY A 433 -12.47 -7.19 6.93
C GLY A 433 -12.82 -8.48 6.22
N THR A 434 -13.58 -8.38 5.12
CA THR A 434 -14.09 -9.52 4.36
C THR A 434 -13.64 -9.48 2.92
N LEU A 435 -12.55 -8.78 2.61
CA LEU A 435 -11.91 -8.76 1.30
C LEU A 435 -11.08 -10.05 1.13
N TYR A 436 -11.77 -11.13 0.79
CA TYR A 436 -11.24 -12.49 0.80
C TYR A 436 -10.52 -12.86 -0.49
N GLY A 437 -9.59 -13.83 -0.41
CA GLY A 437 -8.67 -14.17 -1.51
C GLY A 437 -9.33 -14.55 -2.85
N LYS A 438 -10.54 -15.13 -2.85
CA LYS A 438 -11.19 -15.59 -4.08
C LYS A 438 -12.71 -15.61 -4.00
N TYR A 439 -13.35 -15.19 -5.10
CA TYR A 439 -14.81 -15.18 -5.26
C TYR A 439 -15.23 -15.85 -6.56
N SER A 440 -16.33 -16.58 -6.53
CA SER A 440 -17.03 -16.98 -7.76
C SER A 440 -17.66 -15.77 -8.45
N VAL A 441 -17.99 -15.88 -9.74
CA VAL A 441 -18.71 -14.83 -10.49
C VAL A 441 -20.13 -14.55 -9.98
N LEU A 442 -20.63 -15.35 -9.04
CA LEU A 442 -21.90 -15.12 -8.34
C LEU A 442 -21.72 -14.29 -7.05
N GLY A 443 -20.49 -13.88 -6.73
CA GLY A 443 -20.16 -13.12 -5.53
C GLY A 443 -20.00 -13.96 -4.25
N ASN A 444 -20.04 -15.29 -4.36
CA ASN A 444 -19.76 -16.18 -3.22
C ASN A 444 -18.26 -16.36 -3.03
N VAL A 445 -17.80 -16.34 -1.78
CA VAL A 445 -16.42 -16.68 -1.44
C VAL A 445 -16.18 -18.16 -1.74
N VAL A 446 -15.07 -18.47 -2.40
CA VAL A 446 -14.71 -19.86 -2.72
C VAL A 446 -14.20 -20.58 -1.48
N ASP A 447 -14.63 -21.83 -1.28
CA ASP A 447 -14.21 -22.67 -0.15
C ASP A 447 -12.68 -22.79 -0.06
N GLY A 448 -12.12 -22.50 1.13
CA GLY A 448 -10.68 -22.51 1.37
C GLY A 448 -9.99 -21.18 1.08
N TYR A 449 -10.71 -20.16 0.61
CA TYR A 449 -10.19 -18.83 0.30
C TYR A 449 -10.72 -17.73 1.22
N GLN A 450 -11.27 -18.09 2.39
CA GLN A 450 -11.70 -17.18 3.45
C GLN A 450 -10.51 -16.59 4.24
N TYR A 451 -9.50 -16.09 3.52
CA TYR A 451 -8.35 -15.42 4.09
C TYR A 451 -8.21 -14.02 3.49
N GLU A 452 -7.65 -13.11 4.28
CA GLU A 452 -7.30 -11.76 3.86
C GLU A 452 -5.82 -11.72 3.42
N SER A 453 -5.44 -10.78 2.56
CA SER A 453 -4.03 -10.58 2.18
C SER A 453 -3.61 -9.11 2.24
N THR A 454 -2.32 -8.87 2.49
CA THR A 454 -1.74 -7.52 2.54
C THR A 454 -1.88 -6.83 1.19
N ALA A 455 -1.56 -7.49 0.09
CA ALA A 455 -1.67 -6.92 -1.24
C ALA A 455 -3.11 -6.50 -1.59
N ALA A 456 -4.14 -7.26 -1.16
CA ALA A 456 -5.53 -6.86 -1.41
C ALA A 456 -5.88 -5.54 -0.71
N TYR A 457 -5.42 -5.37 0.54
CA TYR A 457 -5.60 -4.10 1.24
C TYR A 457 -4.71 -2.98 0.70
N ALA A 458 -3.50 -3.28 0.27
CA ALA A 458 -2.64 -2.30 -0.38
C ALA A 458 -3.26 -1.79 -1.69
N LEU A 459 -3.77 -2.69 -2.54
CA LEU A 459 -4.50 -2.34 -3.75
C LEU A 459 -5.76 -1.53 -3.45
N ALA A 460 -6.51 -1.88 -2.40
CA ALA A 460 -7.67 -1.10 -1.98
C ALA A 460 -7.29 0.33 -1.54
N ALA A 461 -6.15 0.49 -0.86
CA ALA A 461 -5.62 1.81 -0.50
C ALA A 461 -5.18 2.61 -1.72
N LEU A 462 -4.49 1.98 -2.69
CA LEU A 462 -4.12 2.62 -3.96
C LEU A 462 -5.35 3.07 -4.75
N ILE A 463 -6.39 2.24 -4.85
CA ILE A 463 -7.67 2.62 -5.46
C ILE A 463 -8.25 3.84 -4.73
N GLY A 464 -8.26 3.82 -3.39
CA GLY A 464 -8.70 4.94 -2.56
C GLY A 464 -7.94 6.24 -2.84
N ILE A 465 -6.63 6.15 -3.07
CA ILE A 465 -5.78 7.29 -3.45
C ILE A 465 -6.22 7.86 -4.80
N GLU A 466 -6.38 7.02 -5.82
CA GLU A 466 -6.78 7.48 -7.17
C GLU A 466 -8.17 8.14 -7.18
N VAL A 467 -9.13 7.60 -6.42
CA VAL A 467 -10.49 8.17 -6.33
C VAL A 467 -10.64 9.26 -5.25
N ASN A 468 -9.56 9.60 -4.53
CA ASN A 468 -9.55 10.57 -3.42
C ASN A 468 -10.54 10.24 -2.28
N ASP A 469 -10.73 8.97 -1.95
CA ASP A 469 -11.61 8.51 -0.86
C ASP A 469 -10.80 8.17 0.41
N CYS A 470 -10.65 9.16 1.30
CA CYS A 470 -9.86 9.03 2.52
C CYS A 470 -10.38 7.94 3.48
N GLU A 471 -11.69 7.69 3.51
CA GLU A 471 -12.26 6.61 4.32
C GLU A 471 -11.79 5.23 3.80
N LEU A 472 -11.81 5.03 2.48
CA LEU A 472 -11.28 3.82 1.85
C LEU A 472 -9.79 3.68 2.13
N ILE A 473 -9.00 4.74 1.92
CA ILE A 473 -7.55 4.75 2.17
C ILE A 473 -7.27 4.35 3.61
N ASN A 474 -7.86 5.04 4.59
CA ASN A 474 -7.59 4.79 5.99
C ASN A 474 -8.01 3.39 6.41
N ASN A 475 -9.23 2.95 6.07
CA ASN A 475 -9.67 1.61 6.45
C ASN A 475 -8.78 0.52 5.83
N ALA A 476 -8.33 0.71 4.59
CA ALA A 476 -7.46 -0.23 3.90
C ALA A 476 -6.04 -0.25 4.51
N VAL A 477 -5.43 0.92 4.72
CA VAL A 477 -4.10 1.05 5.35
C VAL A 477 -4.13 0.48 6.77
N ILE A 478 -5.17 0.73 7.55
CA ILE A 478 -5.30 0.22 8.92
C ILE A 478 -5.38 -1.32 8.94
N ARG A 479 -6.10 -1.91 7.98
CA ARG A 479 -6.17 -3.38 7.82
C ARG A 479 -4.83 -3.95 7.37
N MET A 480 -4.19 -3.34 6.38
CA MET A 480 -2.85 -3.69 5.90
C MET A 480 -1.84 -3.69 7.05
N GLU A 481 -1.77 -2.59 7.80
CA GLU A 481 -0.89 -2.38 8.95
C GLU A 481 -1.06 -3.40 10.08
N LYS A 482 -2.26 -3.98 10.25
CA LYS A 482 -2.50 -5.05 11.24
C LYS A 482 -1.83 -6.37 10.87
N MET A 483 -1.45 -6.53 9.61
CA MET A 483 -0.73 -7.71 9.09
C MET A 483 0.79 -7.56 9.13
N LYS A 484 1.29 -6.39 9.57
CA LYS A 484 2.72 -6.12 9.71
C LYS A 484 3.27 -6.72 10.99
N ILE A 485 4.45 -7.33 10.91
CA ILE A 485 5.18 -7.85 12.06
C ILE A 485 5.78 -6.66 12.83
N ASP A 486 5.02 -6.20 13.82
CA ASP A 486 5.31 -5.04 14.68
C ASP A 486 5.86 -5.50 16.05
N ASP A 487 6.99 -6.20 16.00
CA ASP A 487 7.81 -6.61 17.14
C ASP A 487 9.29 -6.44 16.77
N SER A 488 9.94 -5.44 17.37
CA SER A 488 11.34 -5.09 17.07
C SER A 488 12.35 -6.17 17.48
N GLU A 489 11.96 -7.12 18.33
CA GLU A 489 12.81 -8.26 18.69
C GLU A 489 12.69 -9.42 17.67
N ASN A 490 11.67 -9.39 16.82
CA ASN A 490 11.45 -10.41 15.80
C ASN A 490 12.41 -10.22 14.60
N LEU A 491 12.97 -11.34 14.10
CA LEU A 491 13.85 -11.35 12.93
C LEU A 491 13.20 -10.75 11.68
N TYR A 492 11.88 -10.85 11.58
CA TYR A 492 11.06 -10.41 10.44
C TYR A 492 10.36 -9.07 10.69
N TYR A 493 10.85 -8.29 11.67
CA TYR A 493 10.33 -6.96 11.95
C TYR A 493 10.20 -6.11 10.69
N GLY A 494 9.01 -5.50 10.51
CA GLY A 494 8.70 -4.65 9.35
C GLY A 494 8.14 -5.39 8.14
N ALA A 495 8.21 -6.73 8.09
CA ALA A 495 7.60 -7.53 7.05
C ALA A 495 6.08 -7.70 7.25
N PHE A 496 5.36 -7.94 6.16
CA PHE A 496 4.01 -8.46 6.17
C PHE A 496 4.04 -9.98 6.00
N GLY A 497 3.38 -10.69 6.92
CA GLY A 497 3.42 -12.15 6.97
C GLY A 497 3.32 -12.65 8.41
N ASN A 498 3.76 -13.88 8.64
CA ASN A 498 3.67 -14.51 9.95
C ASN A 498 4.97 -14.36 10.74
N VAL A 499 4.84 -14.28 12.07
CA VAL A 499 5.97 -14.15 13.02
C VAL A 499 6.95 -15.34 12.99
N ASP A 500 6.56 -16.46 12.37
CA ASP A 500 7.42 -17.64 12.15
C ASP A 500 8.20 -17.57 10.82
N GLY A 501 7.99 -16.53 10.02
CA GLY A 501 8.65 -16.28 8.74
C GLY A 501 7.90 -16.84 7.53
N SER A 502 6.77 -17.54 7.75
CA SER A 502 5.90 -17.98 6.67
C SER A 502 5.04 -16.83 6.14
N GLY A 503 4.54 -16.97 4.91
CA GLY A 503 3.63 -15.97 4.33
C GLY A 503 4.27 -14.64 3.94
N ILE A 504 5.60 -14.53 3.96
CA ILE A 504 6.32 -13.32 3.52
C ILE A 504 6.59 -13.43 2.03
N TYR A 505 5.70 -12.86 1.23
CA TYR A 505 5.77 -12.82 -0.23
C TYR A 505 6.14 -11.42 -0.73
N SER A 506 6.97 -11.37 -1.78
CA SER A 506 7.45 -10.09 -2.34
C SER A 506 6.30 -9.18 -2.80
N PHE A 507 5.27 -9.71 -3.45
CA PHE A 507 4.13 -8.91 -3.92
C PHE A 507 3.44 -8.17 -2.78
N ASP A 508 3.17 -8.84 -1.65
CA ASP A 508 2.59 -8.21 -0.46
C ASP A 508 3.46 -7.07 0.06
N GLN A 509 4.79 -7.27 0.14
CA GLN A 509 5.70 -6.23 0.63
C GLN A 509 5.77 -5.03 -0.33
N CYS A 510 5.92 -5.32 -1.62
CA CYS A 510 6.16 -4.32 -2.65
C CYS A 510 4.91 -3.46 -2.86
N MET A 511 3.71 -4.06 -2.85
CA MET A 511 2.46 -3.31 -2.93
C MET A 511 2.25 -2.40 -1.71
N ALA A 512 2.60 -2.85 -0.50
CA ALA A 512 2.56 -2.00 0.69
C ALA A 512 3.55 -0.83 0.59
N LEU A 513 4.75 -1.04 0.05
CA LEU A 513 5.70 0.04 -0.22
C LEU A 513 5.15 1.11 -1.16
N LEU A 514 4.44 0.73 -2.23
CA LEU A 514 3.81 1.70 -3.12
C LEU A 514 2.77 2.56 -2.40
N VAL A 515 1.95 1.95 -1.53
CA VAL A 515 0.96 2.68 -0.72
C VAL A 515 1.66 3.73 0.13
N TYR A 516 2.68 3.34 0.88
CA TYR A 516 3.42 4.29 1.72
C TYR A 516 4.05 5.41 0.89
N ALA A 517 4.72 5.07 -0.22
CA ALA A 517 5.36 6.07 -1.07
C ALA A 517 4.38 7.08 -1.68
N LYS A 518 3.15 6.66 -2.03
CA LYS A 518 2.11 7.57 -2.52
C LYS A 518 1.52 8.44 -1.42
N LEU A 519 1.39 7.94 -0.19
CA LEU A 519 0.85 8.69 0.95
C LEU A 519 1.85 9.71 1.53
N GLU A 520 3.13 9.36 1.53
CA GLU A 520 4.24 10.20 2.03
C GLU A 520 4.70 11.31 1.07
N LYS A 521 4.03 11.44 -0.09
CA LYS A 521 4.35 12.44 -1.12
C LYS A 521 3.63 13.75 -0.84
#